data_AF-A0A0G1W461-F1
#
_entry.id   AF-A0A0G1W461-F1
#
_cell.length_a   1.000
_cell.length_b   1.000
_cell.length_c   1.000
_cell.angle_alpha   90.00
_cell.angle_beta   90.00
_cell.angle_gamma   90.00
#
_symmetry.space_group_name_H-M   'P 1'
#
loop_
_entity.id
_entity.type
_entity.pdbx_description
1 polymer ?
#
loop_
_entity_poly.entity_id
_entity_poly.type
_entity_poly.pdbx_seq_one_letter_code
_entity_poly.pdbx_strand_id
1 'polypeptide(L)'
;MFAGLLVLGSAVFAIMIIFQNPSKPSLKNKVFEYESLPTQSPVSANDYNKTFQDISKAIATELAKANPQGPTVIDGQEGVATVEPEKVADIILAQGFQSVDLKDFDPDVLLSDLKIIKTGDKLLAENYLKNFRAILEKNFSVSGIDFQNPKAENWRSLAKIYQKAIDQFYSLNVPENLATLHQRQIKLMTIQKNIFESLANYENDPFKAFIAASALKETENQLQALSKNFTDVAQKNGLSI
;
A
#
# COMPACT_ATOMS: atom_id res chain seq x y z
N MET A 1 -11.68 28.33 0.30
CA MET A 1 -12.38 27.05 0.59
C MET A 1 -12.04 25.92 -0.39
N PHE A 2 -11.18 26.10 -1.40
CA PHE A 2 -10.82 25.04 -2.38
C PHE A 2 -9.85 23.97 -1.88
N ALA A 3 -8.94 24.32 -0.96
CA ALA A 3 -8.06 23.34 -0.32
C ALA A 3 -8.87 22.29 0.47
N GLY A 4 -10.08 22.63 0.94
CA GLY A 4 -10.94 21.71 1.67
C GLY A 4 -11.63 20.65 0.80
N LEU A 5 -12.05 20.98 -0.43
CA LEU A 5 -12.80 20.03 -1.28
C LEU A 5 -11.93 19.02 -2.03
N LEU A 6 -10.69 19.37 -2.38
CA LEU A 6 -9.72 18.39 -2.87
C LEU A 6 -9.14 17.54 -1.74
N VAL A 7 -9.20 18.02 -0.49
CA VAL A 7 -8.94 17.25 0.73
C VAL A 7 -10.16 16.43 1.18
N LEU A 8 -11.37 16.71 0.66
CA LEU A 8 -12.58 15.89 0.90
C LEU A 8 -12.57 14.56 0.13
N GLY A 9 -11.68 14.40 -0.86
CA GLY A 9 -11.32 13.08 -1.40
C GLY A 9 -10.44 12.25 -0.45
N SER A 10 -10.00 12.88 0.65
CA SER A 10 -9.23 12.26 1.70
C SER A 10 -10.23 11.76 2.74
N ALA A 11 -10.56 10.48 2.67
CA ALA A 11 -10.96 9.72 3.85
C ALA A 11 -9.78 9.59 4.86
N VAL A 12 -8.74 10.44 4.72
CA VAL A 12 -7.35 10.22 5.15
C VAL A 12 -7.00 11.01 6.40
N PHE A 13 -7.77 12.04 6.76
CA PHE A 13 -7.49 12.80 7.99
C PHE A 13 -7.55 11.93 9.26
N ALA A 14 -8.27 10.81 9.22
CA ALA A 14 -8.35 9.88 10.35
C ALA A 14 -7.20 8.84 10.38
N ILE A 15 -6.53 8.55 9.25
CA ILE A 15 -5.33 7.68 9.21
C ILE A 15 -4.12 8.41 9.80
N MET A 16 -4.04 9.75 9.65
CA MET A 16 -2.94 10.55 10.21
C MET A 16 -2.80 10.44 11.74
N ILE A 17 -3.89 10.19 12.48
CA ILE A 17 -3.83 10.11 13.95
C ILE A 17 -3.19 8.78 14.42
N ILE A 18 -3.24 7.72 13.61
CA ILE A 18 -2.80 6.38 14.02
C ILE A 18 -1.31 6.19 13.75
N PHE A 19 -0.79 6.73 12.65
CA PHE A 19 0.64 6.62 12.32
C PHE A 19 1.51 7.75 12.88
N GLN A 20 0.92 8.81 13.44
CA GLN A 20 1.67 9.86 14.16
C GLN A 20 1.84 9.59 15.65
N ASN A 21 1.25 8.52 16.19
CA ASN A 21 1.51 8.07 17.54
C ASN A 21 2.32 6.77 17.53
N PRO A 22 3.65 6.83 17.34
CA PRO A 22 4.49 5.75 17.79
C PRO A 22 4.48 5.80 19.32
N SER A 23 3.41 5.34 19.96
CA SER A 23 3.64 4.58 21.18
C SER A 23 4.52 3.44 20.74
N LYS A 24 5.84 3.66 20.76
CA LYS A 24 6.84 2.59 20.75
C LYS A 24 6.26 1.57 21.72
N PRO A 25 5.85 0.37 21.28
CA PRO A 25 5.61 -0.66 22.25
C PRO A 25 6.91 -0.74 23.03
N SER A 26 6.89 -0.33 24.30
CA SER A 26 8.03 -0.55 25.15
C SER A 26 8.12 -2.07 25.22
N LEU A 27 9.04 -2.66 24.46
CA LEU A 27 9.58 -3.97 24.76
C LEU A 27 10.35 -3.82 26.07
N LYS A 28 9.63 -3.52 27.16
CA LYS A 28 10.11 -3.85 28.49
C LYS A 28 10.20 -5.36 28.44
N ASN A 29 11.44 -5.86 28.49
CA ASN A 29 11.81 -7.25 28.62
C ASN A 29 10.80 -8.01 29.49
N LYS A 30 9.74 -8.54 28.86
CA LYS A 30 9.11 -9.75 29.36
C LYS A 30 10.06 -10.81 28.85
N VAL A 31 10.91 -11.27 29.76
CA VAL A 31 11.49 -12.61 29.64
C VAL A 31 10.30 -13.51 29.38
N PHE A 32 10.19 -14.02 28.15
CA PHE A 32 9.26 -15.08 27.86
C PHE A 32 9.78 -16.28 28.66
N GLU A 33 9.13 -16.55 29.80
CA GLU A 33 9.21 -17.89 30.37
C GLU A 33 8.64 -18.82 29.30
N TYR A 34 9.52 -19.61 28.69
CA TYR A 34 9.11 -20.70 27.82
C TYR A 34 8.39 -21.72 28.71
N GLU A 35 7.08 -21.56 28.89
CA GLU A 35 6.25 -22.71 29.24
C GLU A 35 6.53 -23.79 28.20
N SER A 36 6.83 -25.00 28.67
CA SER A 36 7.10 -26.16 27.84
C SER A 36 6.07 -26.23 26.71
N LEU A 37 6.55 -26.24 25.46
CA LEU A 37 5.69 -26.33 24.28
C LEU A 37 4.68 -27.47 24.49
N PRO A 38 3.36 -27.21 24.45
CA PRO A 38 2.39 -28.30 24.47
C PRO A 38 2.71 -29.21 23.29
N THR A 39 2.77 -30.52 23.52
CA THR A 39 2.85 -31.53 22.47
C THR A 39 1.59 -31.45 21.63
N GLN A 40 1.61 -30.60 20.60
CA GLN A 40 0.57 -30.54 19.58
C GLN A 40 0.85 -31.65 18.56
N SER A 41 -0.22 -32.32 18.13
CA SER A 41 -0.17 -33.22 16.98
C SER A 41 0.42 -32.49 15.78
N PRO A 42 1.21 -33.15 14.91
CA PRO A 42 1.80 -32.51 13.74
C PRO A 42 0.69 -31.93 12.87
N VAL A 43 0.61 -30.60 12.83
CA VAL A 43 -0.21 -29.87 11.86
C VAL A 43 0.47 -30.00 10.51
N SER A 44 -0.30 -30.26 9.44
CA SER A 44 0.28 -30.38 8.11
C SER A 44 0.92 -29.05 7.72
N ALA A 45 2.12 -29.07 7.15
CA ALA A 45 2.78 -27.85 6.67
C ALA A 45 1.90 -27.04 5.71
N ASN A 46 0.96 -27.70 5.02
CA ASN A 46 0.00 -27.08 4.10
C ASN A 46 -1.12 -26.28 4.79
N ASP A 47 -1.33 -26.46 6.09
CA ASP A 47 -2.41 -25.77 6.83
C ASP A 47 -1.99 -24.37 7.28
N TYR A 48 -0.69 -24.06 7.20
CA TYR A 48 -0.16 -22.73 7.51
C TYR A 48 -0.23 -21.81 6.30
N ASN A 49 -0.38 -20.50 6.53
CA ASN A 49 -0.30 -19.52 5.43
C ASN A 49 1.10 -19.53 4.79
N LYS A 50 1.16 -19.04 3.54
CA LYS A 50 2.40 -19.03 2.74
C LYS A 50 3.57 -18.36 3.48
N THR A 51 3.32 -17.28 4.21
CA THR A 51 4.34 -16.58 4.99
C THR A 51 4.98 -17.46 6.05
N PHE A 52 4.19 -18.20 6.82
CA PHE A 52 4.70 -19.12 7.83
C PHE A 52 5.46 -20.29 7.21
N GLN A 53 5.00 -20.80 6.06
CA GLN A 53 5.72 -21.81 5.30
C GLN A 53 7.09 -21.28 4.82
N ASP A 54 7.13 -20.06 4.30
CA ASP A 54 8.36 -19.40 3.83
C ASP A 54 9.34 -19.15 4.99
N ILE A 55 8.85 -18.70 6.16
CA ILE A 55 9.64 -18.56 7.39
C ILE A 55 10.22 -19.90 7.83
N SER A 56 9.38 -20.93 7.92
CA SER A 56 9.79 -22.27 8.36
C SER A 56 10.85 -22.86 7.42
N LYS A 57 10.69 -22.66 6.11
CA LYS A 57 11.66 -23.08 5.10
C LYS A 57 12.98 -22.33 5.23
N ALA A 58 12.96 -21.02 5.48
CA ALA A 58 14.18 -20.24 5.71
C ALA A 58 14.94 -20.72 6.95
N ILE A 59 14.23 -20.93 8.08
CA ILE A 59 14.80 -21.49 9.31
C ILE A 59 15.43 -22.86 9.05
N ALA A 60 14.69 -23.78 8.41
CA ALA A 60 15.17 -25.12 8.10
C ALA A 60 16.41 -25.10 7.18
N THR A 61 16.43 -24.19 6.20
CA THR A 61 17.55 -24.03 5.27
C THR A 61 18.82 -23.57 5.99
N GLU A 62 18.70 -22.57 6.88
CA GLU A 62 19.86 -22.08 7.63
C GLU A 62 20.33 -23.09 8.68
N LEU A 63 19.41 -23.81 9.33
CA LEU A 63 19.76 -24.92 10.22
C LEU A 63 20.54 -26.01 9.48
N ALA A 64 20.10 -26.39 8.28
CA ALA A 64 20.80 -27.38 7.46
C ALA A 64 22.19 -26.89 7.01
N LYS A 65 22.34 -25.61 6.66
CA LYS A 65 23.65 -25.01 6.32
C LYS A 65 24.60 -24.97 7.51
N ALA A 66 24.11 -24.64 8.70
CA ALA A 66 24.89 -24.62 9.93
C ALA A 66 25.26 -26.04 10.41
N ASN A 67 24.51 -27.07 9.99
CA ASN A 67 24.66 -28.46 10.41
C ASN A 67 24.79 -29.42 9.21
N PRO A 68 25.82 -29.27 8.35
CA PRO A 68 25.92 -30.03 7.10
C PRO A 68 26.11 -31.54 7.30
N GLN A 69 26.61 -31.96 8.47
CA GLN A 69 26.80 -33.37 8.84
C GLN A 69 25.67 -33.90 9.74
N GLY A 70 24.61 -33.12 9.97
CA GLY A 70 23.56 -33.44 10.94
C GLY A 70 23.96 -33.09 12.38
N PRO A 71 23.21 -33.62 13.37
CA PRO A 71 23.51 -33.43 14.79
C PRO A 71 24.94 -33.89 15.15
N THR A 72 25.61 -33.11 15.98
CA THR A 72 26.97 -33.37 16.47
C THR A 72 26.98 -33.37 17.99
N VAL A 73 27.94 -34.07 18.61
CA VAL A 73 28.06 -34.06 20.07
C VAL A 73 28.62 -32.72 20.53
N ILE A 74 27.82 -31.96 21.27
CA ILE A 74 28.18 -30.69 21.91
C ILE A 74 28.04 -30.91 23.42
N ASP A 75 29.11 -30.72 24.19
CA ASP A 75 29.13 -30.94 25.65
C ASP A 75 28.61 -32.32 26.12
N GLY A 76 28.89 -33.36 25.35
CA GLY A 76 28.50 -34.74 25.68
C GLY A 76 27.04 -35.09 25.37
N GLN A 77 26.29 -34.18 24.73
CA GLN A 77 24.92 -34.42 24.24
C GLN A 77 24.87 -34.25 22.72
N GLU A 78 24.06 -35.07 22.04
CA GLU A 78 23.75 -34.80 20.62
C GLU A 78 22.99 -33.48 20.51
N GLY A 79 23.51 -32.56 19.70
CA GLY A 79 22.94 -31.24 19.50
C GLY A 79 23.17 -30.74 18.08
N VAL A 80 22.43 -29.70 17.72
CA VAL A 80 22.64 -28.94 16.48
C VAL A 80 23.21 -27.58 16.82
N ALA A 81 24.15 -27.10 16.02
CA ALA A 81 24.57 -25.71 16.04
C ALA A 81 23.35 -24.83 15.82
N THR A 82 23.18 -23.85 16.70
CA THR A 82 22.07 -22.90 16.64
C THR A 82 22.26 -21.96 15.46
N VAL A 83 21.15 -21.50 14.89
CA VAL A 83 21.16 -20.40 13.93
C VAL A 83 20.90 -19.12 14.70
N GLU A 84 21.70 -18.08 14.45
CA GLU A 84 21.45 -16.75 14.98
C GLU A 84 20.08 -16.24 14.48
N PRO A 85 19.10 -15.99 15.36
CA PRO A 85 17.75 -15.58 14.97
C PRO A 85 17.73 -14.35 14.06
N GLU A 86 18.67 -13.42 14.26
CA GLU A 86 18.83 -12.19 13.47
C GLU A 86 19.18 -12.51 12.02
N LYS A 87 20.08 -13.47 11.76
CA LYS A 87 20.44 -13.89 10.40
C LYS A 87 19.26 -14.52 9.67
N VAL A 88 18.45 -15.32 10.36
CA VAL A 88 17.23 -15.89 9.78
C VAL A 88 16.23 -14.78 9.46
N ALA A 89 16.04 -13.84 10.39
CA ALA A 89 15.14 -12.71 10.18
C ALA A 89 15.57 -11.87 8.96
N ASP A 90 16.86 -11.57 8.81
CA ASP A 90 17.38 -10.81 7.66
C ASP A 90 17.14 -11.54 6.33
N ILE A 91 17.32 -12.86 6.30
CA ILE A 91 17.06 -13.68 5.10
C ILE A 91 15.57 -13.68 4.74
N ILE A 92 14.70 -13.86 5.74
CA ILE A 92 13.25 -13.84 5.57
C ILE A 92 12.78 -12.49 5.04
N LEU A 93 13.27 -11.39 5.64
CA LEU A 93 12.97 -10.04 5.20
C LEU A 93 13.46 -9.84 3.76
N ALA A 94 14.71 -10.17 3.46
CA ALA A 94 15.29 -10.00 2.13
C ALA A 94 14.52 -10.79 1.05
N GLN A 95 14.16 -12.05 1.32
CA GLN A 95 13.37 -12.87 0.40
C GLN A 95 11.95 -12.34 0.24
N GLY A 96 11.31 -11.94 1.34
CA GLY A 96 9.99 -11.32 1.33
C GLY A 96 9.96 -10.06 0.46
N PHE A 97 10.91 -9.15 0.65
CA PHE A 97 11.01 -7.92 -0.15
C PHE A 97 11.34 -8.17 -1.63
N GLN A 98 12.17 -9.16 -1.96
CA GLN A 98 12.47 -9.51 -3.35
C GLN A 98 11.26 -10.07 -4.10
N SER A 99 10.29 -10.66 -3.37
CA SER A 99 9.10 -11.26 -3.98
C SER A 99 8.00 -10.25 -4.31
N VAL A 100 8.10 -9.00 -3.84
CA VAL A 100 7.09 -7.98 -4.09
C VAL A 100 7.31 -7.32 -5.45
N ASP A 101 6.27 -7.34 -6.29
CA ASP A 101 6.28 -6.59 -7.55
C ASP A 101 6.14 -5.09 -7.28
N LEU A 102 7.24 -4.34 -7.46
CA LEU A 102 7.26 -2.90 -7.25
C LEU A 102 6.37 -2.14 -8.25
N LYS A 103 5.97 -2.76 -9.37
CA LYS A 103 5.04 -2.14 -10.34
C LYS A 103 3.68 -1.84 -9.73
N ASP A 104 3.28 -2.54 -8.66
CA ASP A 104 2.05 -2.22 -7.94
C ASP A 104 2.11 -0.84 -7.28
N PHE A 105 3.32 -0.34 -6.99
CA PHE A 105 3.56 0.97 -6.38
C PHE A 105 4.15 2.00 -7.34
N ASP A 106 4.41 1.61 -8.59
CA ASP A 106 4.81 2.50 -9.68
C ASP A 106 4.19 2.04 -11.03
N PRO A 107 2.86 2.09 -11.18
CA PRO A 107 2.19 1.61 -12.37
C PRO A 107 2.44 2.55 -13.55
N ASP A 108 2.52 1.96 -14.73
CA ASP A 108 2.56 2.69 -16.00
C ASP A 108 1.15 3.17 -16.37
N VAL A 109 1.03 4.46 -16.68
CA VAL A 109 -0.18 5.07 -17.27
C VAL A 109 0.30 5.82 -18.49
N LEU A 110 -0.13 5.43 -19.69
CA LEU A 110 0.36 6.04 -20.93
C LEU A 110 -0.55 7.18 -21.37
N LEU A 111 0.03 8.26 -21.91
CA LEU A 111 -0.77 9.35 -22.49
C LEU A 111 -1.64 8.87 -23.66
N SER A 112 -1.23 7.80 -24.36
CA SER A 112 -1.98 7.17 -25.45
C SER A 112 -3.31 6.57 -25.00
N ASP A 113 -3.44 6.26 -23.71
CA ASP A 113 -4.64 5.64 -23.15
C ASP A 113 -5.70 6.70 -22.77
N LEU A 114 -5.34 7.98 -22.87
CA LEU A 114 -6.20 9.11 -22.52
C LEU A 114 -6.89 9.70 -23.75
N LYS A 115 -8.12 10.16 -23.59
CA LYS A 115 -8.86 10.87 -24.64
C LYS A 115 -8.44 12.34 -24.69
N ILE A 116 -7.26 12.61 -25.23
CA ILE A 116 -6.71 13.97 -25.30
C ILE A 116 -7.36 14.74 -26.45
N ILE A 117 -7.94 15.90 -26.14
CA ILE A 117 -8.47 16.86 -27.11
C ILE A 117 -7.50 18.03 -27.28
N LYS A 118 -7.09 18.29 -28.52
CA LYS A 118 -6.28 19.47 -28.86
C LYS A 118 -7.20 20.68 -28.99
N THR A 119 -7.25 21.50 -27.97
CA THR A 119 -8.11 22.68 -27.94
C THR A 119 -7.49 23.81 -27.10
N GLY A 120 -7.69 25.05 -27.56
CA GLY A 120 -7.46 26.27 -26.77
C GLY A 120 -8.77 26.85 -26.21
N ASP A 121 -9.90 26.18 -26.42
CA ASP A 121 -11.21 26.65 -25.97
C ASP A 121 -11.31 26.55 -24.44
N LYS A 122 -11.43 27.72 -23.82
CA LYS A 122 -11.59 27.89 -22.38
C LYS A 122 -12.80 27.14 -21.84
N LEU A 123 -13.93 27.14 -22.55
CA LEU A 123 -15.16 26.50 -22.10
C LEU A 123 -15.01 24.98 -22.01
N LEU A 124 -14.29 24.38 -22.96
CA LEU A 124 -13.99 22.94 -22.91
C LEU A 124 -13.07 22.59 -21.73
N ALA A 125 -12.10 23.45 -21.41
CA ALA A 125 -11.24 23.26 -20.24
C ALA A 125 -12.00 23.42 -18.91
N GLU A 126 -12.91 24.39 -18.81
CA GLU A 126 -13.78 24.56 -17.63
C GLU A 126 -14.73 23.37 -17.46
N ASN A 127 -15.32 22.87 -18.55
CA ASN A 127 -16.16 21.67 -18.52
C ASN A 127 -15.37 20.43 -18.09
N TYR A 128 -14.12 20.27 -18.54
CA TYR A 128 -13.23 19.22 -18.06
C TYR A 128 -13.04 19.31 -16.53
N LEU A 129 -12.69 20.50 -16.00
CA LEU A 129 -12.46 20.68 -14.57
C LEU A 129 -13.74 20.43 -13.75
N LYS A 130 -14.90 20.84 -14.26
CA LYS A 130 -16.20 20.56 -13.65
C LYS A 130 -16.47 19.06 -13.57
N ASN A 131 -16.28 18.34 -14.68
CA ASN A 131 -16.48 16.89 -14.73
C ASN A 131 -15.47 16.14 -13.84
N PHE A 132 -14.22 16.59 -13.83
CA PHE A 132 -13.17 16.08 -12.96
C PHE A 132 -13.59 16.14 -11.48
N ARG A 133 -14.13 17.28 -11.02
CA ARG A 133 -14.63 17.40 -9.65
C ARG A 133 -15.86 16.58 -9.38
N ALA A 134 -16.80 16.55 -10.31
CA ALA A 134 -18.00 15.74 -10.17
C ALA A 134 -17.65 14.25 -9.97
N ILE A 135 -16.60 13.74 -10.62
CA ILE A 135 -16.08 12.39 -10.40
C ILE A 135 -15.56 12.24 -8.96
N LEU A 136 -14.74 13.18 -8.48
CA LEU A 136 -14.22 13.12 -7.12
C LEU A 136 -15.34 13.17 -6.08
N GLU A 137 -16.23 14.14 -6.17
CA GLU A 137 -17.36 14.30 -5.24
C GLU A 137 -18.27 13.07 -5.25
N LYS A 138 -18.61 12.54 -6.43
CA LYS A 138 -19.49 11.37 -6.56
C LYS A 138 -18.92 10.12 -5.90
N ASN A 139 -17.62 9.87 -6.04
CA ASN A 139 -17.02 8.62 -5.58
C ASN A 139 -16.48 8.72 -4.14
N PHE A 140 -16.05 9.90 -3.70
CA PHE A 140 -15.36 10.06 -2.42
C PHE A 140 -16.16 10.76 -1.31
N SER A 141 -17.46 11.06 -1.54
CA SER A 141 -18.37 11.53 -0.47
C SER A 141 -18.77 10.42 0.52
N VAL A 142 -17.85 9.54 0.88
CA VAL A 142 -18.14 8.30 1.62
C VAL A 142 -18.11 8.56 3.12
N SER A 143 -19.25 8.36 3.76
CA SER A 143 -19.38 8.27 5.22
C SER A 143 -19.25 6.81 5.68
N GLY A 144 -18.69 6.57 6.87
CA GLY A 144 -18.78 5.26 7.55
C GLY A 144 -17.56 4.34 7.47
N ILE A 145 -16.39 4.81 7.02
CA ILE A 145 -15.15 4.04 7.20
C ILE A 145 -14.52 4.42 8.54
N ASP A 146 -14.41 3.45 9.43
CA ASP A 146 -13.62 3.60 10.65
C ASP A 146 -12.14 3.45 10.30
N PHE A 147 -11.45 4.57 10.31
CA PHE A 147 -10.01 4.61 10.06
C PHE A 147 -9.21 4.29 11.31
N GLN A 148 -9.77 4.42 12.52
CA GLN A 148 -9.07 4.15 13.79
C GLN A 148 -8.78 2.66 13.99
N ASN A 149 -9.67 1.81 13.47
CA ASN A 149 -9.47 0.36 13.46
C ASN A 149 -9.93 -0.25 12.11
N PRO A 150 -9.16 -0.03 11.04
CA PRO A 150 -9.59 -0.39 9.70
C PRO A 150 -9.52 -1.91 9.51
N LYS A 151 -10.65 -2.51 9.14
CA LYS A 151 -10.72 -3.95 8.80
C LYS A 151 -10.39 -4.17 7.33
N ALA A 152 -10.07 -5.42 6.97
CA ALA A 152 -9.83 -5.80 5.58
C ALA A 152 -10.96 -5.36 4.63
N GLU A 153 -12.22 -5.42 5.08
CA GLU A 153 -13.39 -4.97 4.30
C GLU A 153 -13.39 -3.47 4.02
N ASN A 154 -12.88 -2.65 4.95
CA ASN A 154 -12.73 -1.21 4.76
C ASN A 154 -11.73 -0.93 3.63
N TRP A 155 -10.58 -1.61 3.65
CA TRP A 155 -9.57 -1.50 2.60
C TRP A 155 -10.09 -1.95 1.24
N ARG A 156 -10.80 -3.09 1.17
CA ARG A 156 -11.45 -3.56 -0.08
C ARG A 156 -12.47 -2.55 -0.61
N SER A 157 -13.22 -1.91 0.29
CA SER A 157 -14.20 -0.89 -0.09
C SER A 157 -13.53 0.34 -0.69
N LEU A 158 -12.43 0.81 -0.09
CA LEU A 158 -11.61 1.91 -0.60
C LEU A 158 -11.02 1.59 -1.96
N ALA A 159 -10.41 0.40 -2.14
CA ALA A 159 -9.90 -0.03 -3.43
C ALA A 159 -10.99 0.04 -4.54
N LYS A 160 -12.20 -0.44 -4.25
CA LYS A 160 -13.33 -0.37 -5.18
C LYS A 160 -13.76 1.06 -5.51
N ILE A 161 -13.73 1.97 -4.55
CA ILE A 161 -14.04 3.38 -4.76
C ILE A 161 -13.01 4.01 -5.71
N TYR A 162 -11.72 3.77 -5.45
CA TYR A 162 -10.65 4.26 -6.30
C TYR A 162 -10.74 3.70 -7.73
N GLN A 163 -11.00 2.39 -7.89
CA GLN A 163 -11.17 1.78 -9.20
C GLN A 163 -12.30 2.47 -10.01
N LYS A 164 -13.48 2.67 -9.39
CA LYS A 164 -14.61 3.35 -10.05
C LYS A 164 -14.27 4.77 -10.51
N ALA A 165 -13.51 5.51 -9.70
CA ALA A 165 -13.10 6.86 -10.06
C ALA A 165 -12.05 6.86 -11.18
N ILE A 166 -11.09 5.93 -11.15
CA ILE A 166 -10.08 5.73 -12.19
C ILE A 166 -10.76 5.45 -13.54
N ASP A 167 -11.72 4.53 -13.58
CA ASP A 167 -12.47 4.18 -14.80
C ASP A 167 -13.19 5.40 -15.40
N GLN A 168 -13.76 6.25 -14.54
CA GLN A 168 -14.41 7.50 -14.94
C GLN A 168 -13.40 8.54 -15.44
N PHE A 169 -12.20 8.61 -14.86
CA PHE A 169 -11.14 9.51 -15.31
C PHE A 169 -10.64 9.16 -16.72
N TYR A 170 -10.37 7.88 -17.00
CA TYR A 170 -10.01 7.42 -18.36
C TYR A 170 -11.07 7.76 -19.43
N SER A 171 -12.32 7.97 -19.00
CA SER A 171 -13.42 8.30 -19.90
C SER A 171 -13.52 9.80 -20.25
N LEU A 172 -12.82 10.68 -19.52
CA LEU A 172 -12.88 12.13 -19.75
C LEU A 172 -12.17 12.55 -21.03
N ASN A 173 -12.76 13.50 -21.76
CA ASN A 173 -12.05 14.25 -22.78
C ASN A 173 -11.14 15.28 -22.10
N VAL A 174 -9.83 15.11 -22.22
CA VAL A 174 -8.82 15.87 -21.49
C VAL A 174 -8.19 16.93 -22.40
N PRO A 175 -8.25 18.23 -22.07
CA PRO A 175 -7.49 19.25 -22.77
C PRO A 175 -5.99 18.93 -22.76
N GLU A 176 -5.32 19.13 -23.90
CA GLU A 176 -3.88 18.83 -24.06
C GLU A 176 -3.01 19.49 -22.98
N ASN A 177 -3.33 20.73 -22.58
CA ASN A 177 -2.61 21.46 -21.53
C ASN A 177 -2.79 20.87 -20.11
N LEU A 178 -3.73 19.95 -19.91
CA LEU A 178 -4.01 19.26 -18.64
C LEU A 178 -3.70 17.76 -18.69
N ALA A 179 -3.31 17.22 -19.85
CA ALA A 179 -3.11 15.78 -20.05
C ALA A 179 -2.09 15.17 -19.10
N THR A 180 -0.93 15.81 -18.91
CA THR A 180 0.12 15.33 -17.99
C THR A 180 -0.35 15.31 -16.53
N LEU A 181 -1.12 16.32 -16.10
CA LEU A 181 -1.66 16.35 -14.74
C LEU A 181 -2.71 15.26 -14.53
N HIS A 182 -3.56 15.04 -15.54
CA HIS A 182 -4.56 13.97 -15.54
C HIS A 182 -3.93 12.59 -15.49
N GLN A 183 -2.91 12.34 -16.32
CA GLN A 183 -2.12 11.11 -16.30
C GLN A 183 -1.55 10.84 -14.91
N ARG A 184 -0.93 11.87 -14.30
CA ARG A 184 -0.37 11.76 -12.95
C ARG A 184 -1.44 11.51 -11.88
N GLN A 185 -2.63 12.10 -12.03
CA GLN A 185 -3.76 11.83 -11.14
C GLN A 185 -4.16 10.35 -11.19
N ILE A 186 -4.36 9.80 -12.39
CA ILE A 186 -4.71 8.39 -12.58
C ILE A 186 -3.62 7.49 -11.98
N LYS A 187 -2.34 7.79 -12.24
CA LYS A 187 -1.21 7.03 -11.70
C LYS A 187 -1.25 6.97 -10.17
N LEU A 188 -1.33 8.13 -9.51
CA LEU A 188 -1.36 8.19 -8.04
C LEU A 188 -2.60 7.52 -7.46
N MET A 189 -3.77 7.66 -8.10
CA MET A 189 -4.98 6.94 -7.68
C MET A 189 -4.85 5.43 -7.83
N THR A 190 -4.15 4.96 -8.87
CA THR A 190 -3.88 3.54 -9.10
C THR A 190 -2.94 3.00 -8.02
N ILE A 191 -1.89 3.73 -7.67
CA ILE A 191 -1.01 3.40 -6.53
C ILE A 191 -1.83 3.29 -5.25
N GLN A 192 -2.67 4.28 -4.96
CA GLN A 192 -3.51 4.31 -3.76
C GLN A 192 -4.48 3.11 -3.71
N LYS A 193 -5.09 2.75 -4.84
CA LYS A 193 -5.91 1.54 -4.98
C LYS A 193 -5.12 0.28 -4.64
N ASN A 194 -3.94 0.11 -5.24
CA ASN A 194 -3.08 -1.06 -5.05
C ASN A 194 -2.56 -1.17 -3.61
N ILE A 195 -2.31 -0.03 -2.95
CA ILE A 195 -2.00 0.03 -1.52
C ILE A 195 -3.16 -0.56 -0.72
N PHE A 196 -4.40 -0.12 -0.97
CA PHE A 196 -5.57 -0.65 -0.26
C PHE A 196 -5.85 -2.13 -0.56
N GLU A 197 -5.60 -2.59 -1.79
CA GLU A 197 -5.68 -4.02 -2.12
C GLU A 197 -4.64 -4.84 -1.35
N SER A 198 -3.43 -4.32 -1.21
CA SER A 198 -2.35 -4.95 -0.46
C SER A 198 -2.66 -4.99 1.04
N LEU A 199 -3.15 -3.88 1.61
CA LEU A 199 -3.59 -3.82 3.01
C LEU A 199 -4.79 -4.74 3.28
N ALA A 200 -5.69 -4.92 2.32
CA ALA A 200 -6.80 -5.86 2.42
C ALA A 200 -6.37 -7.34 2.41
N ASN A 201 -5.16 -7.63 1.96
CA ASN A 201 -4.61 -8.97 1.76
C ASN A 201 -3.42 -9.27 2.70
N TYR A 202 -3.25 -8.50 3.79
CA TYR A 202 -2.10 -8.59 4.69
C TYR A 202 -1.88 -9.98 5.30
N GLU A 203 -2.94 -10.78 5.48
CA GLU A 203 -2.84 -12.13 6.05
C GLU A 203 -2.17 -13.12 5.09
N ASN A 204 -2.32 -12.89 3.79
CA ASN A 204 -1.75 -13.74 2.74
C ASN A 204 -0.40 -13.21 2.24
N ASP A 205 -0.21 -11.88 2.26
CA ASP A 205 1.01 -11.21 1.80
C ASP A 205 1.38 -10.02 2.71
N PRO A 206 1.96 -10.29 3.89
CA PRO A 206 2.31 -9.27 4.87
C PRO A 206 3.48 -8.39 4.43
N PHE A 207 4.38 -8.89 3.56
CA PHE A 207 5.50 -8.10 3.04
C PHE A 207 5.01 -7.02 2.08
N LYS A 208 4.15 -7.39 1.13
CA LYS A 208 3.52 -6.41 0.24
C LYS A 208 2.66 -5.40 1.01
N ALA A 209 1.93 -5.85 2.03
CA ALA A 209 1.17 -4.96 2.90
C ALA A 209 2.07 -3.98 3.68
N PHE A 210 3.24 -4.42 4.15
CA PHE A 210 4.22 -3.55 4.82
C PHE A 210 4.80 -2.49 3.88
N ILE A 211 5.16 -2.86 2.64
CA ILE A 211 5.60 -1.89 1.62
C ILE A 211 4.47 -0.90 1.31
N ALA A 212 3.25 -1.41 1.11
CA ALA A 212 2.07 -0.58 0.85
C ALA A 212 1.83 0.45 1.96
N ALA A 213 1.90 0.02 3.23
CA ALA A 213 1.77 0.91 4.38
C ALA A 213 2.87 1.99 4.40
N SER A 214 4.10 1.63 4.02
CA SER A 214 5.23 2.56 3.96
C SER A 214 5.09 3.60 2.82
N ALA A 215 4.50 3.19 1.68
CA ALA A 215 4.28 4.04 0.52
C ALA A 215 3.07 4.99 0.68
N LEU A 216 2.16 4.69 1.61
CA LEU A 216 0.90 5.41 1.79
C LEU A 216 1.10 6.92 2.00
N LYS A 217 1.92 7.29 2.98
CA LYS A 217 2.15 8.71 3.34
C LYS A 217 2.76 9.50 2.18
N GLU A 218 3.70 8.90 1.46
CA GLU A 218 4.34 9.58 0.34
C GLU A 218 3.38 9.74 -0.85
N THR A 219 2.59 8.71 -1.15
CA THR A 219 1.53 8.79 -2.18
C THR A 219 0.53 9.90 -1.86
N GLU A 220 0.14 10.03 -0.59
CA GLU A 220 -0.75 11.09 -0.12
C GLU A 220 -0.13 12.48 -0.29
N ASN A 221 1.14 12.67 0.09
CA ASN A 221 1.86 13.92 -0.12
C ASN A 221 1.88 14.31 -1.60
N GLN A 222 2.11 13.33 -2.49
CA GLN A 222 2.12 13.56 -3.94
C GLN A 222 0.73 13.92 -4.48
N LEU A 223 -0.34 13.30 -3.97
CA LEU A 223 -1.72 13.68 -4.31
C LEU A 223 -2.05 15.11 -3.87
N GLN A 224 -1.65 15.50 -2.67
CA GLN A 224 -1.83 16.87 -2.16
C GLN A 224 -1.05 17.89 -3.01
N ALA A 225 0.20 17.59 -3.35
CA ALA A 225 1.01 18.43 -4.22
C ALA A 225 0.40 18.54 -5.63
N LEU A 226 -0.12 17.45 -6.17
CA LEU A 226 -0.77 17.44 -7.48
C LEU A 226 -2.04 18.31 -7.49
N SER A 227 -2.85 18.25 -6.43
CA SER A 227 -4.02 19.12 -6.26
C SER A 227 -3.67 20.61 -6.33
N LYS A 228 -2.55 21.00 -5.71
CA LYS A 228 -2.01 22.37 -5.82
C LYS A 228 -1.63 22.70 -7.27
N ASN A 229 -0.96 21.80 -7.97
CA ASN A 229 -0.59 22.01 -9.38
C ASN A 229 -1.81 22.19 -10.30
N PHE A 230 -2.89 21.44 -10.08
CA PHE A 230 -4.16 21.65 -10.79
C PHE A 230 -4.71 23.07 -10.56
N THR A 231 -4.65 23.54 -9.31
CA THR A 231 -5.09 24.89 -8.96
C THR A 231 -4.25 25.95 -9.65
N ASP A 232 -2.92 25.81 -9.60
CA ASP A 232 -1.98 26.77 -10.18
C ASP A 232 -2.13 26.83 -11.72
N VAL A 233 -2.26 25.68 -12.38
CA VAL A 233 -2.48 25.62 -13.84
C VAL A 233 -3.83 26.22 -14.20
N ALA A 234 -4.89 25.93 -13.46
CA ALA A 234 -6.20 26.49 -13.76
C ALA A 234 -6.22 28.02 -13.57
N GLN A 235 -5.59 28.56 -12.52
CA GLN A 235 -5.44 30.01 -12.32
C GLN A 235 -4.63 30.66 -13.44
N LYS A 236 -3.49 30.06 -13.83
CA LYS A 236 -2.64 30.58 -14.92
C LYS A 236 -3.38 30.67 -16.26
N ASN A 237 -4.32 29.76 -16.50
CA ASN A 237 -5.14 29.74 -17.72
C ASN A 237 -6.47 30.51 -17.57
N GLY A 238 -6.64 31.24 -16.46
CA GLY A 238 -7.86 32.02 -16.19
C GLY A 238 -9.13 31.18 -16.08
N LEU A 239 -9.00 29.86 -15.83
CA LEU A 239 -10.13 28.93 -15.72
C LEU A 239 -10.85 29.17 -14.40
N SER A 240 -12.18 29.19 -14.45
CA SER A 240 -12.97 29.18 -13.23
C SER A 240 -12.76 27.84 -12.52
N ILE A 241 -12.12 27.91 -11.36
CA ILE A 241 -12.03 26.79 -10.43
C ILE A 241 -13.25 26.92 -9.54
#